data_AF-A0A256Z8U9-F1
#
_entry.id   AF-A0A256Z8U9-F1
#
_cell.length_a   1.000
_cell.length_b   1.000
_cell.length_c   1.000
_cell.angle_alpha   90.00
_cell.angle_beta   90.00
_cell.angle_gamma   90.00
#
_symmetry.space_group_name_H-M   'P 1'
#
loop_
_entity.id
_entity.type
_entity.pdbx_description
1 polymer ?
#
loop_
_entity_poly.entity_id
_entity_poly.type
_entity_poly.pdbx_seq_one_letter_code
_entity_poly.pdbx_strand_id
1 'polypeptide(L)' 'MVGALSWEKLIALEDFKLTMLKDYQDSEELVKMIKLYRLVPNDAQIVLACKHNDIKTIASFDEDFKRVP' A
#
# COMPACT_ATOMS: atom_id res chain seq x y z
N MET A 1 15.50 23.47 -5.50
CA MET A 1 16.22 22.60 -4.54
C MET A 1 15.25 21.53 -4.06
N VAL A 2 15.27 20.36 -4.69
CA VAL A 2 14.53 19.19 -4.17
C VAL A 2 15.58 18.36 -3.48
N GLY A 3 15.45 18.23 -2.15
CA GLY A 3 16.41 17.54 -1.31
C GLY A 3 16.59 16.11 -1.78
N ALA A 4 17.85 15.73 -2.02
CA ALA A 4 18.25 14.36 -2.13
C ALA A 4 17.85 13.64 -0.83
N LEU A 5 16.73 12.92 -0.85
CA LEU A 5 16.65 11.70 -0.07
C LEU A 5 17.84 10.87 -0.54
N SER A 6 18.85 10.76 0.32
CA SER A 6 20.15 10.22 -0.05
C SER A 6 19.97 8.84 -0.66
N TRP A 7 20.60 8.64 -1.82
CA TRP A 7 20.60 7.41 -2.60
C TRP A 7 20.92 6.15 -1.78
N GLU A 8 21.58 6.33 -0.64
CA GLU A 8 21.83 5.35 0.44
C GLU A 8 20.57 4.58 0.89
N LYS A 9 19.40 5.23 0.97
CA LYS A 9 18.15 4.56 1.37
C LYS A 9 17.59 3.63 0.29
N LEU A 10 17.83 3.93 -0.98
CA LEU A 10 17.39 3.10 -2.10
C LEU A 10 18.30 1.87 -2.24
N ILE A 11 19.60 2.02 -2.01
CA ILE A 11 20.59 0.92 -1.99
C ILE A 11 20.17 -0.18 -1.00
N ALA A 12 19.69 0.20 0.20
CA ALA A 12 19.22 -0.77 1.19
C ALA A 12 17.99 -1.58 0.75
N LEU A 13 17.21 -1.11 -0.23
CA LEU A 13 16.04 -1.82 -0.76
C LEU A 13 16.40 -2.71 -1.96
N GLU A 14 17.43 -2.35 -2.72
CA GLU A 14 17.92 -3.11 -3.89
C GLU A 14 18.54 -4.47 -3.50
N ASP A 15 19.09 -4.56 -2.28
CA ASP A 15 19.64 -5.82 -1.73
C ASP A 15 18.56 -6.84 -1.34
N PHE A 16 17.31 -6.40 -1.21
CA PHE A 16 16.17 -7.27 -0.95
C PHE A 16 15.40 -7.53 -2.25
N LYS A 17 14.79 -8.71 -2.36
CA LYS A 17 13.90 -9.07 -3.49
C LYS A 17 12.55 -8.34 -3.37
N LEU A 18 12.58 -7.02 -3.29
CA LEU A 18 11.41 -6.16 -3.17
C LEU A 18 10.94 -5.73 -4.55
N THR A 19 9.63 -5.70 -4.74
CA THR A 19 9.02 -5.09 -5.91
C THR A 19 8.19 -3.91 -5.43
N MET A 20 8.58 -2.71 -5.86
CA MET A 20 7.82 -1.49 -5.58
C MET A 20 6.66 -1.40 -6.56
N LEU A 21 5.44 -1.42 -6.03
CA LEU A 21 4.23 -1.23 -6.84
C LEU A 21 3.86 0.24 -6.87
N LYS A 22 3.40 0.68 -8.04
CA LYS A 22 2.74 1.98 -8.14
C LYS A 22 1.36 1.88 -7.50
N ASP A 23 0.92 2.97 -6.91
CA ASP A 23 -0.43 3.09 -6.43
C ASP A 23 -1.44 3.09 -7.58
N TYR A 24 -2.60 2.47 -7.33
CA TYR A 24 -3.75 2.54 -8.21
C TYR A 24 -4.75 3.52 -7.61
N GLN A 25 -4.96 4.66 -8.28
CA GLN A 25 -5.81 5.75 -7.77
C GLN A 25 -7.15 5.77 -8.49
N ASP A 26 -8.20 5.40 -7.77
CA ASP A 26 -9.59 5.56 -8.16
C ASP A 26 -10.39 6.00 -6.92
N SER A 27 -11.02 7.18 -6.99
CA SER A 27 -11.65 7.79 -5.82
C SER A 27 -12.91 7.05 -5.37
N GLU A 28 -13.65 6.45 -6.30
CA GLU A 28 -14.88 5.71 -5.99
C GLU A 28 -14.53 4.36 -5.35
N GLU A 29 -13.57 3.63 -5.93
CA GLU A 29 -13.05 2.40 -5.34
C GLU A 29 -12.40 2.65 -3.98
N LEU A 30 -11.66 3.76 -3.81
CA LEU A 30 -11.06 4.12 -2.52
C LEU A 30 -12.13 4.34 -1.45
N VAL A 31 -13.16 5.13 -1.74
CA VAL A 31 -14.30 5.34 -0.83
C VAL A 31 -14.99 4.01 -0.51
N LYS A 32 -15.09 3.09 -1.48
CA LYS A 32 -15.63 1.75 -1.28
C LYS A 32 -14.76 0.94 -0.30
N MET A 33 -13.43 0.95 -0.44
CA MET A 33 -12.53 0.24 0.48
C MET A 33 -12.59 0.81 1.89
N ILE A 34 -12.61 2.15 2.03
CA ILE A 34 -12.78 2.85 3.32
C ILE A 34 -14.05 2.36 4.03
N LYS A 35 -15.18 2.34 3.31
CA LYS A 35 -16.47 1.97 3.89
C LYS A 35 -16.57 0.46 4.20
N LEU A 36 -16.11 -0.38 3.27
CA LEU A 36 -16.23 -1.83 3.38
C LEU A 36 -15.40 -2.38 4.54
N TYR A 37 -14.16 -1.92 4.66
CA TYR A 37 -13.20 -2.43 5.64
C TYR A 37 -13.02 -1.52 6.85
N ARG A 38 -13.70 -0.37 6.90
CA ARG A 38 -13.59 0.62 7.98
C ARG A 38 -12.13 1.02 8.23
N LEU A 39 -11.43 1.33 7.15
CA LEU A 39 -10.03 1.73 7.18
C LEU A 39 -9.91 3.25 7.04
N VAL A 40 -8.85 3.80 7.59
CA VAL A 40 -8.42 5.17 7.27
C VAL A 40 -7.95 5.25 5.80
N PRO A 41 -7.96 6.45 5.17
CA PRO A 41 -7.73 6.56 3.73
C PRO A 41 -6.41 5.98 3.22
N ASN A 42 -5.31 6.09 3.96
CA ASN A 42 -4.01 5.50 3.58
C ASN A 42 -4.06 3.97 3.53
N ASP A 43 -4.68 3.32 4.52
CA ASP A 43 -4.75 1.86 4.59
C ASP A 43 -5.71 1.32 3.54
N ALA A 44 -6.82 2.02 3.30
CA ALA A 44 -7.71 1.72 2.20
C ALA A 44 -7.01 1.82 0.83
N GLN A 45 -6.07 2.75 0.66
CA GLN A 45 -5.26 2.88 -0.55
C GLN A 45 -4.31 1.68 -0.74
N ILE A 46 -3.76 1.13 0.35
CA ILE A 46 -2.96 -0.11 0.31
C ILE A 46 -3.83 -1.28 -0.17
N VAL A 47 -5.03 -1.45 0.41
CA VAL A 47 -5.96 -2.51 0.02
C VAL A 47 -6.39 -2.38 -1.45
N LEU A 48 -6.67 -1.16 -1.91
CA LEU A 48 -7.03 -0.89 -3.29
C LEU A 48 -5.89 -1.26 -4.25
N ALA A 49 -4.65 -0.88 -3.92
CA ALA A 49 -3.49 -1.25 -4.71
C ALA A 49 -3.27 -2.78 -4.73
N CYS A 50 -3.43 -3.46 -3.60
CA CYS A 50 -3.35 -4.93 -3.54
C CYS A 50 -4.40 -5.60 -4.42
N LYS A 51 -5.66 -5.16 -4.33
CA LYS A 51 -6.77 -5.69 -5.14
C LYS A 51 -6.53 -5.49 -6.64
N HIS A 52 -6.03 -4.32 -7.05
CA HIS A 52 -5.71 -4.03 -8.46
C HIS A 52 -4.59 -4.92 -9.02
N ASN A 53 -3.66 -5.36 -8.16
CA ASN A 53 -2.52 -6.20 -8.54
C ASN A 53 -2.73 -7.69 -8.19
N ASP A 54 -3.97 -8.12 -7.90
CA ASP A 54 -4.32 -9.49 -7.52
C ASP A 54 -3.54 -10.05 -6.30
N ILE A 55 -3.13 -9.17 -5.38
CA ILE A 55 -2.44 -9.54 -4.14
C ILE A 55 -3.48 -9.92 -3.09
N LYS A 56 -3.42 -11.18 -2.65
CA LYS A 56 -4.40 -11.79 -1.74
C LYS A 56 -3.98 -11.79 -0.27
N THR A 57 -2.76 -11.40 0.04
CA THR A 57 -2.24 -11.49 1.41
C THR A 57 -1.52 -10.21 1.76
N ILE A 58 -1.95 -9.58 2.85
CA ILE A 58 -1.32 -8.40 3.42
C ILE A 58 -0.65 -8.82 4.71
N ALA A 59 0.68 -8.75 4.75
CA ALA A 59 1.44 -8.95 5.98
C ALA A 59 1.61 -7.58 6.66
N SER A 60 0.92 -7.38 7.79
CA SER A 60 1.00 -6.15 8.57
C SER A 60 0.91 -6.45 10.06
N PHE A 61 1.55 -5.61 10.88
CA PHE A 61 1.34 -5.59 12.33
C PHE A 61 0.13 -4.75 12.73
N ASP A 62 -0.45 -4.02 11.78
CA ASP A 62 -1.68 -3.28 12.01
C ASP A 62 -2.88 -4.23 11.94
N GLU A 63 -3.53 -4.36 13.10
CA GLU A 63 -4.68 -5.21 13.35
C GLU A 63 -5.89 -4.84 12.48
N ASP A 64 -5.93 -3.61 11.96
CA ASP A 64 -7.00 -3.14 11.10
C ASP A 64 -7.10 -3.92 9.79
N PHE A 65 -5.97 -4.41 9.27
CA PHE A 65 -5.94 -5.25 8.07
C PHE A 65 -6.56 -6.64 8.28
N LYS A 66 -6.81 -7.08 9.52
CA LYS A 66 -7.55 -8.33 9.78
C LYS A 66 -8.99 -8.30 9.28
N ARG A 67 -9.53 -7.11 8.97
CA ARG A 67 -10.86 -6.93 8.36
C ARG A 67 -10.85 -7.21 6.86
N VAL A 68 -9.68 -7.31 6.23
CA VAL A 68 -9.50 -7.58 4.81
C VAL A 68 -9.30 -9.10 4.65
N PRO A 69 -10.15 -9.78 3.85
CA PRO A 69 -10.10 -11.23 3.67
C PRO A 69 -8.93 -11.71 2.82
#